data_AF-A0A7K6CRT0-F1
#
_entry.id   AF-A0A7K6CRT0-F1
#
_cell.length_a   1.000
_cell.length_b   1.000
_cell.length_c   1.000
_cell.angle_alpha   90.00
_cell.angle_beta   90.00
_cell.angle_gamma   90.00
#
_symmetry.space_group_name_H-M   'P 1'
#
loop_
_entity.id
_entity.type
_entity.pdbx_description
1 polymer ?
#
loop_
_entity_poly.entity_id
_entity_poly.type
_entity_poly.pdbx_seq_one_letter_code
_entity_poly.pdbx_strand_id
1 'polypeptide(L)' 'CGVSCPQPLASAWSQPCVTSCGDSQAVIHPPPVVITFPGPILSSCPQESIVGSSFPSASGGFQGSFGCSYTSGRSYS' A
#
# COMPACT_ATOMS: atom_id res chain seq x y z
N CYS A 1 56.46 35.29 45.62
CA CYS A 1 55.05 34.90 45.82
C CYS A 1 54.97 33.39 45.62
N GLY A 2 54.88 32.60 46.69
CA GLY A 2 54.82 31.15 46.60
C GLY A 2 53.40 30.69 46.92
N VAL A 3 52.74 30.03 45.97
CA VAL A 3 51.44 29.40 46.22
C VAL A 3 51.65 28.22 47.16
N SER A 4 51.16 28.32 48.39
CA SER A 4 51.11 27.17 49.30
C SER A 4 49.88 26.36 48.91
N CYS A 5 50.07 25.29 48.15
CA CYS A 5 49.01 24.35 47.84
C CYS A 5 48.87 23.39 49.03
N PRO A 6 47.70 23.29 49.68
CA PRO A 6 47.48 22.26 50.68
C PRO A 6 47.66 20.88 50.02
N GLN A 7 48.27 19.95 50.75
CA GLN A 7 48.49 18.59 50.24
C GLN A 7 47.15 17.97 49.78
N PRO A 8 47.08 17.36 48.59
CA PRO A 8 45.87 16.70 48.12
C PRO A 8 45.58 15.49 49.03
N LEU A 9 44.53 15.60 49.84
CA LEU A 9 44.07 14.51 50.68
C LEU A 9 43.17 13.59 49.84
N ALA A 10 43.74 12.49 49.35
CA ALA A 10 42.98 11.42 48.74
C ALA A 10 42.62 10.39 49.81
N SER A 11 41.36 10.40 50.26
CA SER A 11 40.82 9.30 51.06
C SER A 11 40.52 8.12 50.15
N ALA A 12 41.41 7.14 50.10
CA ALA A 12 41.16 5.86 49.44
C ALA A 12 40.57 4.87 50.44
N TRP A 13 39.62 4.06 49.97
CA TRP A 13 38.94 3.05 50.78
C TRP A 13 38.90 1.75 49.97
N SER A 14 39.19 0.63 50.63
CA SER A 14 39.31 -0.68 49.97
C SER A 14 38.09 -1.56 50.17
N GLN A 15 37.13 -1.17 51.03
CA GLN A 15 35.90 -1.94 51.19
C GLN A 15 34.87 -1.58 50.10
N PRO A 16 34.01 -2.52 49.68
CA PRO A 16 33.03 -2.27 48.64
C PRO A 16 32.07 -1.13 49.03
N CYS A 17 31.96 -0.12 48.18
CA CYS A 17 30.98 0.96 48.30
C CYS A 17 29.68 0.57 47.58
N VAL A 18 28.82 -0.17 48.28
CA VAL A 18 27.49 -0.49 47.78
C VAL A 18 26.52 0.57 48.28
N THR A 19 25.92 1.33 47.35
CA THR A 19 24.80 2.21 47.64
C THR A 19 23.55 1.65 46.98
N SER A 20 22.43 1.63 47.71
CA SER A 20 21.13 1.33 47.12
C SER A 20 20.58 2.64 46.57
N CYS A 21 20.54 2.77 45.25
CA CYS A 21 19.85 3.86 44.58
C CYS A 21 18.38 3.44 44.35
N GLY A 22 17.48 4.42 44.25
CA GLY A 22 16.10 4.16 43.83
C GLY A 22 16.01 3.71 42.37
N ASP A 23 14.82 3.31 41.94
CA ASP A 23 14.58 2.86 40.57
C ASP A 23 14.91 3.95 39.54
N SER A 24 15.61 3.58 38.48
CA SER A 24 15.87 4.45 37.33
C SER A 24 14.74 4.29 36.31
N GLN A 25 14.11 5.39 35.91
CA GLN A 25 13.11 5.38 34.84
C GLN A 25 13.69 5.99 33.56
N ALA A 26 13.49 5.30 32.44
CA ALA A 26 13.75 5.82 31.09
C ALA A 26 12.45 5.79 30.28
N VAL A 27 12.12 6.91 29.64
CA VAL A 27 10.94 7.05 28.76
C VAL A 27 11.42 7.24 27.33
N ILE A 28 10.88 6.45 26.41
CA ILE A 28 11.21 6.52 24.97
C ILE A 28 9.97 7.04 24.22
N HIS A 29 10.15 8.07 23.40
CA HIS A 29 9.11 8.64 22.56
C HIS A 29 9.39 8.35 21.08
N PRO A 30 8.88 7.23 20.53
CA PRO A 30 9.04 6.92 19.12
C PRO A 30 8.20 7.87 18.25
N PRO A 31 8.63 8.16 17.00
CA PRO A 31 7.85 8.96 16.07
C PRO A 31 6.57 8.20 15.62
N PRO A 32 5.50 8.93 15.23
CA PRO A 32 4.29 8.30 14.71
C PRO A 32 4.55 7.60 13.37
N VAL A 33 4.01 6.40 13.19
CA VAL A 33 4.10 5.61 11.95
C VAL A 33 2.71 5.51 11.33
N VAL A 34 2.61 5.86 10.04
CA VAL A 34 1.37 5.77 9.26
C VAL A 34 1.50 4.66 8.22
N ILE A 35 0.51 3.77 8.16
CA ILE A 35 0.44 2.70 7.17
C ILE A 35 -0.84 2.89 6.36
N THR A 36 -0.69 3.05 5.04
CA THR A 36 -1.81 3.13 4.10
C THR A 36 -1.94 1.82 3.35
N PHE A 37 -3.10 1.18 3.44
CA PHE A 37 -3.40 0.00 2.65
C PHE A 37 -4.10 0.41 1.35
N PRO A 38 -3.67 -0.11 0.19
CA PRO A 38 -4.38 0.12 -1.06
C PRO A 38 -5.80 -0.44 -0.94
N GLY A 39 -6.77 0.25 -1.55
CA GLY A 39 -8.16 -0.22 -1.61
C GLY A 39 -8.28 -1.55 -2.36
N PRO A 40 -9.38 -2.29 -2.18
CA PRO A 40 -9.60 -3.56 -2.87
C PRO A 40 -9.70 -3.36 -4.39
N ILE A 41 -8.97 -4.17 -5.16
CA ILE A 41 -9.13 -4.22 -6.61
C ILE A 41 -10.38 -5.06 -6.93
N LEU A 42 -11.42 -4.42 -7.46
CA LEU A 42 -12.61 -5.09 -7.97
C LEU A 42 -12.44 -5.33 -9.48
N SER A 43 -12.22 -6.58 -9.88
CA SER A 43 -12.18 -6.97 -11.29
C SER A 43 -13.52 -7.56 -11.70
N SER A 44 -14.17 -6.98 -12.71
CA SER A 44 -15.30 -7.60 -13.40
C SER A 44 -14.80 -8.06 -14.76
N CYS A 45 -14.84 -9.37 -15.02
CA CYS A 45 -14.64 -9.93 -16.35
C CYS A 45 -16.02 -10.04 -17.01
N PRO A 46 -16.48 -9.07 -17.82
CA PRO A 46 -17.77 -9.21 -18.48
C PRO A 46 -17.71 -10.41 -19.42
N GLN A 47 -18.63 -11.36 -19.28
CA GLN A 47 -18.90 -12.32 -20.33
C GLN A 47 -19.74 -11.57 -21.37
N GLU A 48 -19.21 -11.44 -22.59
CA GLU A 48 -19.88 -10.85 -23.74
C GLU A 48 -21.34 -11.34 -23.82
N SER A 49 -22.30 -10.42 -23.69
CA SER A 49 -23.72 -10.73 -23.86
C SER A 49 -24.14 -10.25 -25.24
N ILE A 50 -24.40 -11.19 -26.14
CA ILE A 50 -24.96 -10.86 -27.45
C ILE A 50 -26.48 -10.74 -27.30
N VAL A 51 -27.02 -9.52 -27.49
CA VAL A 51 -28.46 -9.28 -27.50
C VAL A 51 -28.91 -9.24 -28.95
N GLY A 52 -29.59 -10.29 -29.40
CA GLY A 52 -30.20 -10.35 -30.74
C GLY A 52 -31.58 -9.70 -30.75
N SER A 53 -31.80 -8.73 -31.64
CA SER A 53 -33.14 -8.19 -31.92
C SER A 53 -33.86 -9.05 -32.95
N SER A 54 -35.08 -9.51 -32.65
CA SER A 54 -35.95 -10.12 -33.67
C SER A 54 -36.72 -9.01 -34.39
N PHE A 55 -36.45 -8.82 -35.69
CA PHE A 55 -37.29 -7.99 -36.55
C PHE A 55 -38.55 -8.77 -36.89
N PRO A 56 -39.76 -8.20 -36.76
CA PRO A 56 -40.97 -8.88 -37.21
C PRO A 56 -40.85 -9.13 -38.72
N SER A 57 -41.00 -10.40 -39.12
CA SER A 57 -41.12 -10.78 -40.52
C SER A 57 -42.36 -10.11 -41.09
N ALA A 58 -42.17 -9.01 -41.81
CA ALA A 58 -43.24 -8.38 -42.56
C ALA A 58 -43.58 -9.31 -43.74
N SER A 59 -44.59 -10.15 -43.53
CA SER A 59 -45.37 -10.75 -44.59
C SER A 59 -45.90 -9.64 -45.50
N GLY A 60 -45.39 -9.55 -46.72
CA GLY A 60 -45.90 -8.62 -47.73
C GLY A 60 -44.77 -7.95 -48.49
N GLY A 61 -44.50 -8.44 -49.70
CA GLY A 61 -43.36 -8.02 -50.50
C GLY A 61 -43.39 -6.55 -50.91
N PHE A 62 -42.26 -5.87 -50.77
CA PHE A 62 -41.91 -4.66 -51.51
C PHE A 62 -40.40 -4.62 -51.78
N GLN A 63 -40.04 -5.03 -53.00
CA GLN A 63 -39.12 -4.38 -53.93
C GLN A 63 -37.96 -3.53 -53.38
N GLY A 64 -36.73 -3.99 -53.68
CA GLY A 64 -35.69 -3.13 -54.25
C GLY A 64 -34.57 -2.66 -53.32
N SER A 65 -33.38 -3.18 -53.60
CA SER A 65 -32.09 -2.48 -53.43
C SER A 65 -31.61 -2.17 -52.01
N PHE A 66 -31.11 -3.20 -51.31
CA PHE A 66 -30.01 -3.02 -50.38
C PHE A 66 -28.85 -3.92 -50.82
N GLY A 67 -28.01 -3.36 -51.69
CA GLY A 67 -26.72 -3.93 -52.05
C GLY A 67 -25.82 -3.92 -50.82
N CYS A 68 -25.85 -5.01 -50.04
CA CYS A 68 -24.84 -5.28 -49.04
C CYS A 68 -23.78 -6.17 -49.68
N SER A 69 -22.69 -5.54 -50.11
CA SER A 69 -21.45 -6.17 -50.52
C SER A 69 -20.93 -7.03 -49.36
N TYR A 70 -21.22 -8.33 -49.37
CA TYR A 70 -20.50 -9.27 -48.52
C TYR A 70 -19.07 -9.35 -49.06
N THR A 71 -18.18 -8.46 -48.59
CA THR A 71 -16.74 -8.72 -48.65
C THR A 71 -16.49 -9.92 -47.76
N SER A 72 -16.43 -11.10 -48.38
CA SER A 72 -16.03 -12.34 -47.76
C SER A 72 -14.57 -12.21 -47.30
N GLY A 73 -14.37 -11.71 -46.09
CA GLY A 73 -13.10 -11.76 -45.40
C GLY A 73 -12.78 -13.21 -45.06
N ARG A 74 -11.93 -13.85 -45.87
CA ARG A 74 -11.25 -15.08 -45.49
C ARG A 74 -10.22 -14.74 -44.41
N SER A 75 -10.16 -15.55 -43.36
CA SER A 75 -9.02 -16.46 -43.09
C SER A 75 -8.62 -16.56 -41.61
N TYR A 76 -8.44 -17.82 -41.16
CA TYR A 76 -7.76 -18.42 -39.99
C TYR A 76 -8.10 -17.88 -38.59
N SER A 77 -8.39 -18.71 -37.58
CA SER A 77 -7.84 -20.03 -37.18
C SER A 77 -8.92 -21.03 -36.76
#